data_AF-A0A6F8T5G3-F1
#
_entry.id   AF-A0A6F8T5G3-F1
#
_cell.length_a   1.000
_cell.length_b   1.000
_cell.length_c   1.000
_cell.angle_alpha   90.00
_cell.angle_beta   90.00
_cell.angle_gamma   90.00
#
_symmetry.space_group_name_H-M   'P 1'
#
loop_
_entity.id
_entity.type
_entity.pdbx_description
1 polymer ?
#
loop_
_entity_poly.entity_id
_entity_poly.type
_entity_poly.pdbx_seq_one_letter_code
_entity_poly.pdbx_strand_id
1 'polypeptide(L)'
;MISTIALLTLFYIATRHDINTGFPNGYAFILCIATAVLLALGENHPKLILTQFLSLKPLVFIGLISYSLYIWHWPILALVRYLGIEETTWILILVFGLILIAAYLSWRYIEKPARNFKKIKFSYSLVSLLILPVLVTHISDYLIKSHEGYPQRFKEASRVYAELNKYASPQRPLCLQEKNIDVNSKCRLGAKNANSKTGFMIGDSYSNHYWGFMDILGQEANLSILAHATAACLSLPGISQYDWNVKVYKACHEQTERYYNMIKANHYDYVIIGQNWNGYLGNKLILKNDNSDMGPHVWNKIKEK
;
A
#
# COMPACT_ATOMS: atom_id res chain seq x y z
N MET A 1 -2.48 41.49 9.21
CA MET A 1 -2.83 40.58 10.33
C MET A 1 -3.32 39.23 9.82
N ILE A 2 -4.41 39.16 9.06
CA ILE A 2 -4.98 37.89 8.54
C ILE A 2 -3.97 37.08 7.70
N SER A 3 -3.25 37.74 6.79
CA SER A 3 -2.23 37.07 5.96
C SER A 3 -1.05 36.51 6.77
N THR A 4 -0.62 37.23 7.81
CA THR A 4 0.42 36.77 8.74
C THR A 4 -0.04 35.54 9.52
N ILE A 5 -1.29 35.55 10.01
CA ILE A 5 -1.89 34.40 10.70
C ILE A 5 -1.93 33.19 9.76
N ALA A 6 -2.42 33.38 8.53
CA ALA A 6 -2.49 32.29 7.55
C ALA A 6 -1.10 31.68 7.27
N LEU A 7 -0.07 32.51 7.09
CA LEU A 7 1.30 32.03 6.87
C LEU A 7 1.87 31.30 8.10
N LEU A 8 1.64 31.83 9.30
CA LEU A 8 2.05 31.17 10.55
C LEU A 8 1.33 29.83 10.74
N THR A 9 0.04 29.74 10.36
CA THR A 9 -0.71 28.48 10.38
C THR A 9 -0.08 27.44 9.44
N LEU A 10 0.31 27.82 8.22
CA LEU A 10 1.01 26.91 7.30
C LEU A 10 2.33 26.39 7.90
N PHE A 11 3.13 27.28 8.49
CA PHE A 11 4.39 26.90 9.12
C PHE A 11 4.19 26.03 10.36
N TYR A 12 3.18 26.35 11.19
CA TYR A 12 2.82 25.55 12.35
C TYR A 12 2.43 24.13 11.93
N ILE A 13 1.57 23.96 10.93
CA ILE A 13 1.17 22.63 10.44
C ILE A 13 2.38 21.87 9.89
N ALA A 14 3.29 22.53 9.18
CA ALA A 14 4.48 21.91 8.61
C ALA A 14 5.45 21.33 9.64
N THR A 15 5.43 21.80 10.90
CA THR A 15 6.31 21.30 11.97
C THR A 15 5.70 20.15 12.79
N ARG A 16 4.46 19.74 12.50
CA ARG A 16 3.74 18.69 13.25
C ARG A 16 4.06 17.30 12.70
N HIS A 17 4.31 16.34 13.59
CA HIS A 17 4.70 14.97 13.22
C HIS A 17 3.50 14.05 12.93
N ASP A 18 2.33 14.26 13.56
CA ASP A 18 1.18 13.35 13.47
C ASP A 18 0.12 13.73 12.42
N ILE A 19 0.48 14.56 11.44
CA ILE A 19 -0.45 15.07 10.41
C ILE A 19 -0.95 13.98 9.44
N ASN A 20 -0.32 12.81 9.40
CA ASN A 20 -0.66 11.72 8.50
C ASN A 20 -1.68 10.73 9.08
N THR A 21 -2.02 10.84 10.37
CA THR A 21 -3.03 9.98 10.98
C THR A 21 -4.41 10.33 10.41
N GLY A 22 -4.97 9.41 9.62
CA GLY A 22 -6.29 9.58 8.99
C GLY A 22 -6.35 10.63 7.88
N PHE A 23 -5.33 10.73 7.03
CA PHE A 23 -5.34 11.67 5.90
C PHE A 23 -6.45 11.32 4.87
N PRO A 24 -7.21 12.30 4.36
CA PRO A 24 -7.19 13.73 4.69
C PRO A 24 -7.91 14.04 6.01
N ASN A 25 -7.26 14.81 6.91
CA ASN A 25 -7.79 15.19 8.21
C ASN A 25 -8.05 16.71 8.31
N GLY A 26 -8.46 17.19 9.50
CA GLY A 26 -8.74 18.62 9.74
C GLY A 26 -7.56 19.55 9.43
N TYR A 27 -6.30 19.09 9.59
CA TYR A 27 -5.12 19.90 9.25
C TYR A 27 -5.04 20.15 7.74
N ALA A 28 -5.38 19.16 6.90
CA ALA A 28 -5.41 19.33 5.45
C ALA A 28 -6.44 20.41 5.04
N PHE A 29 -7.61 20.41 5.69
CA PHE A 29 -8.63 21.42 5.44
C PHE A 29 -8.17 22.83 5.85
N ILE A 30 -7.57 22.96 7.04
CA ILE A 30 -7.02 24.24 7.52
C ILE A 30 -5.90 24.74 6.58
N LEU A 31 -5.04 23.85 6.10
CA LEU A 31 -3.97 24.17 5.13
C LEU A 31 -4.54 24.74 3.83
N CYS A 32 -5.61 24.13 3.30
CA CYS A 32 -6.31 24.61 2.11
C CYS A 32 -6.91 26.01 2.31
N ILE A 33 -7.59 26.24 3.44
CA ILE A 33 -8.17 27.56 3.75
C ILE A 33 -7.07 28.62 3.91
N ALA A 34 -6.02 28.33 4.68
CA ALA A 34 -4.92 29.27 4.88
C ALA A 34 -4.26 29.66 3.56
N THR A 35 -4.07 28.68 2.66
CA THR A 35 -3.54 28.93 1.31
C THR A 35 -4.49 29.77 0.47
N ALA A 36 -5.80 29.47 0.48
CA ALA A 36 -6.81 30.23 -0.25
C ALA A 36 -6.89 31.69 0.21
N VAL A 37 -6.81 31.92 1.53
CA VAL A 37 -6.77 33.27 2.12
C VAL A 37 -5.53 34.04 1.66
N LEU A 38 -4.35 33.41 1.63
CA LEU A 38 -3.13 34.05 1.13
C LEU A 38 -3.24 34.44 -0.35
N LEU A 39 -3.80 33.56 -1.19
CA LEU A 39 -3.99 33.83 -2.61
C LEU A 39 -4.99 34.98 -2.83
N ALA A 40 -6.14 34.96 -2.16
CA ALA A 40 -7.17 35.99 -2.27
C ALA A 40 -6.68 37.37 -1.79
N LEU A 41 -5.89 37.42 -0.71
CA LEU A 41 -5.29 38.67 -0.23
C LEU A 41 -4.16 39.16 -1.14
N GLY A 42 -3.44 38.24 -1.78
CA GLY A 42 -2.41 38.57 -2.76
C GLY A 42 -2.97 39.32 -3.97
N GLU A 43 -4.15 38.92 -4.45
CA GLU A 43 -4.83 39.54 -5.59
C GLU A 43 -5.45 40.91 -5.23
N ASN A 44 -6.12 41.01 -4.06
CA ASN A 44 -6.86 42.21 -3.69
C ASN A 44 -6.00 43.31 -3.03
N HIS A 45 -4.85 42.95 -2.43
CA HIS A 45 -4.02 43.88 -1.66
C HIS A 45 -2.52 43.75 -2.00
N PRO A 46 -2.11 44.17 -3.20
CA PRO A 46 -0.72 44.02 -3.68
C PRO A 46 0.31 44.87 -2.91
N LYS A 47 -0.13 45.91 -2.19
CA LYS A 47 0.75 46.80 -1.40
C LYS A 47 1.11 46.23 -0.02
N LEU A 48 0.55 45.09 0.37
CA LEU A 48 0.84 44.49 1.66
C LEU A 48 2.28 43.95 1.69
N ILE A 49 3.04 44.26 2.75
CA ILE A 49 4.46 43.87 2.89
C ILE A 49 4.65 42.37 2.65
N LEU A 50 3.76 41.54 3.21
CA LEU A 50 3.85 40.08 3.04
C LEU A 50 3.61 39.65 1.59
N THR A 51 2.67 40.27 0.90
CA THR A 51 2.41 40.01 -0.52
C THR A 51 3.63 40.39 -1.36
N GLN A 52 4.27 41.53 -1.07
CA GLN A 52 5.50 41.95 -1.74
C GLN A 52 6.65 40.98 -1.50
N PHE A 53 6.81 40.51 -0.27
CA PHE A 53 7.80 39.49 0.08
C PHE A 53 7.57 38.17 -0.67
N LEU A 54 6.33 37.66 -0.68
CA LEU A 54 5.98 36.43 -1.40
C LEU A 54 6.04 36.60 -2.93
N SER A 55 5.96 37.83 -3.43
CA SER A 55 6.07 38.16 -4.86
C SER A 55 7.52 38.37 -5.33
N LEU A 56 8.52 38.15 -4.46
CA LEU A 56 9.91 38.18 -4.87
C LEU A 56 10.18 37.17 -5.99
N LYS A 57 10.88 37.61 -7.04
CA LYS A 57 11.22 36.80 -8.21
C LYS A 57 11.73 35.39 -7.89
N PRO A 58 12.67 35.17 -6.94
CA PRO A 58 13.12 33.81 -6.62
C PRO A 58 12.04 32.92 -6.01
N LEU A 59 11.17 33.46 -5.14
CA LEU A 59 10.06 32.69 -4.55
C LEU A 59 9.01 32.34 -5.61
N VAL A 60 8.66 33.30 -6.47
CA VAL A 60 7.77 33.06 -7.61
C VAL A 60 8.36 32.01 -8.55
N PHE A 61 9.66 32.06 -8.82
CA PHE A 61 10.34 31.08 -9.66
C PHE A 61 10.25 29.66 -9.08
N ILE A 62 10.49 29.48 -7.78
CA ILE A 62 10.30 28.19 -7.11
C ILE A 62 8.85 27.72 -7.26
N GLY A 63 7.88 28.63 -7.09
CA GLY A 63 6.46 28.35 -7.33
C GLY A 63 6.18 27.89 -8.76
N LEU A 64 6.81 28.53 -9.76
CA LEU A 64 6.64 28.18 -11.18
C LEU A 64 7.14 26.77 -11.50
N ILE A 65 8.25 26.33 -10.90
CA ILE A 65 8.83 25.00 -11.12
C ILE A 65 8.33 23.94 -10.12
N SER A 66 7.46 24.30 -9.18
CA SER A 66 7.06 23.45 -8.04
C SER A 66 6.47 22.10 -8.46
N TYR A 67 5.66 22.08 -9.51
CA TYR A 67 5.09 20.84 -10.06
C TYR A 67 6.18 19.93 -10.63
N SER A 68 7.08 20.49 -11.44
CA SER A 68 8.22 19.75 -11.98
C SER A 68 9.18 19.29 -10.87
N LEU A 69 9.39 20.09 -9.81
CA LEU A 69 10.15 19.67 -8.62
C LEU A 69 9.51 18.47 -7.94
N TYR A 70 8.19 18.50 -7.75
CA TYR A 70 7.46 17.37 -7.17
C TYR A 70 7.60 16.09 -8.01
N ILE A 71 7.65 16.18 -9.33
CA ILE A 71 7.87 14.99 -10.18
C ILE A 71 9.29 14.45 -10.04
N TRP A 72 10.31 15.32 -10.13
CA TRP A 72 11.70 14.87 -10.30
C TRP A 72 12.45 14.62 -9.00
N HIS A 73 12.00 15.16 -7.86
CA HIS A 73 12.70 14.93 -6.59
C HIS A 73 12.72 13.45 -6.20
N TRP A 74 11.60 12.74 -6.32
CA TRP A 74 11.49 11.36 -5.88
C TRP A 74 12.27 10.38 -6.77
N PRO A 75 12.16 10.37 -8.11
CA PRO A 75 12.92 9.46 -8.97
C PRO A 75 14.43 9.60 -8.81
N ILE A 76 14.95 10.82 -8.67
CA ILE A 76 16.39 11.06 -8.52
C ILE A 76 16.86 10.55 -7.15
N LEU A 77 16.14 10.86 -6.06
CA LEU A 77 16.47 10.35 -4.73
C LEU A 77 16.37 8.82 -4.66
N ALA A 78 15.32 8.24 -5.25
CA ALA A 78 15.15 6.80 -5.31
C ALA A 78 16.29 6.14 -6.08
N LEU A 79 16.71 6.70 -7.22
CA LEU A 79 17.81 6.16 -8.01
C LEU A 79 19.13 6.15 -7.22
N VAL A 80 19.46 7.23 -6.52
CA VAL A 80 20.67 7.31 -5.67
C VAL A 80 20.67 6.19 -4.62
N ARG A 81 19.53 5.96 -3.96
CA ARG A 81 19.34 4.89 -2.98
C ARG A 81 19.44 3.50 -3.59
N TYR A 82 18.84 3.30 -4.77
CA TYR A 82 18.90 2.01 -5.47
C TYR A 82 20.30 1.65 -5.95
N LEU A 83 21.12 2.65 -6.26
CA LEU A 83 22.53 2.44 -6.61
C LEU A 83 23.42 2.19 -5.38
N GLY A 84 22.86 2.23 -4.17
CA GLY A 84 23.62 2.06 -2.92
C GLY A 84 24.61 3.19 -2.65
N ILE A 85 24.39 4.37 -3.22
CA ILE A 85 25.23 5.54 -3.01
C ILE A 85 24.93 6.12 -1.63
N GLU A 86 25.95 6.25 -0.79
CA GLU A 86 25.81 6.84 0.54
C GLU A 86 25.39 8.32 0.46
N GLU A 87 24.39 8.71 1.26
CA GLU A 87 23.84 10.06 1.29
C GLU A 87 24.72 11.03 2.10
N THR A 88 25.98 11.20 1.70
CA THR A 88 26.87 12.21 2.30
C THR A 88 26.38 13.64 1.99
N THR A 89 26.75 14.62 2.81
CA THR A 89 26.36 16.04 2.62
C THR A 89 26.67 16.55 1.21
N TRP A 90 27.85 16.22 0.67
CA TRP A 90 28.26 16.62 -0.67
C TRP A 90 27.42 15.97 -1.77
N ILE A 91 27.09 14.69 -1.61
CA ILE A 91 26.23 13.96 -2.54
C ILE A 91 24.82 14.55 -2.52
N LEU A 92 24.27 14.84 -1.35
CA LEU A 92 22.96 15.48 -1.23
C LEU A 92 22.91 16.85 -1.90
N ILE A 93 23.94 17.68 -1.74
CA ILE A 93 24.03 18.98 -2.43
C ILE A 93 23.99 18.79 -3.96
N LEU A 94 24.75 17.82 -4.47
CA LEU A 94 24.77 17.50 -5.90
C LEU A 94 23.42 16.98 -6.39
N VAL A 95 22.78 16.11 -5.61
CA VAL A 95 21.45 15.56 -5.89
C VAL A 95 20.38 16.66 -5.91
N PHE A 96 20.37 17.58 -4.95
CA PHE A 96 19.48 18.74 -4.96
C PHE A 96 19.72 19.63 -6.18
N GLY A 97 20.99 19.82 -6.58
CA GLY A 97 21.35 20.50 -7.82
C GLY A 97 20.76 19.81 -9.05
N LEU A 98 20.89 18.49 -9.15
CA LEU A 98 20.31 17.69 -10.24
C LEU A 98 18.78 17.78 -10.27
N ILE A 99 18.11 17.73 -9.11
CA ILE A 99 16.67 17.87 -8.99
C ILE A 99 16.21 19.24 -9.50
N LEU A 100 16.88 20.32 -9.10
CA LEU A 100 16.58 21.68 -9.55
C LEU A 100 16.78 21.83 -11.06
N ILE A 101 17.86 21.28 -11.61
CA ILE A 101 18.14 21.30 -13.05
C ILE A 101 17.07 20.51 -13.81
N ALA A 102 16.77 19.28 -13.40
CA ALA A 102 15.76 18.43 -14.03
C ALA A 102 14.37 19.08 -13.97
N ALA A 103 14.00 19.64 -12.81
CA ALA A 103 12.75 20.36 -12.64
C ALA A 103 12.67 21.61 -13.53
N TYR A 104 13.75 22.39 -13.64
CA TYR A 104 13.80 23.55 -14.53
C TYR A 104 13.66 23.16 -16.00
N LEU A 105 14.39 22.14 -16.46
CA LEU A 105 14.31 21.64 -17.84
C LEU A 105 12.90 21.13 -18.15
N SER A 106 12.32 20.34 -17.24
CA SER A 106 10.94 19.85 -17.33
C SER A 106 9.94 21.00 -17.41
N TRP A 107 10.05 21.99 -16.52
CA TRP A 107 9.19 23.16 -16.55
C TRP A 107 9.32 23.95 -17.88
N ARG A 108 10.55 24.18 -18.33
CA ARG A 108 10.84 25.04 -19.49
C ARG A 108 10.42 24.41 -20.82
N TYR A 109 10.60 23.10 -20.97
CA TYR A 109 10.44 22.37 -22.24
C TYR A 109 9.22 21.47 -22.30
N ILE A 110 8.65 21.06 -21.16
CA ILE A 110 7.47 20.20 -21.12
C ILE A 110 6.27 20.99 -20.60
N GLU A 111 6.35 21.50 -19.37
CA GLU A 111 5.20 22.12 -18.69
C GLU A 111 4.77 23.44 -19.35
N LYS A 112 5.72 24.35 -19.61
CA LYS A 112 5.43 25.66 -20.19
C LYS A 112 4.85 25.55 -21.61
N PRO A 113 5.38 24.71 -22.52
CA PRO A 113 4.72 24.45 -23.81
C PRO A 113 3.35 23.78 -23.66
N ALA A 114 3.22 22.82 -22.74
CA ALA A 114 1.97 22.10 -22.55
C ALA A 114 0.82 22.98 -22.06
N ARG A 115 1.10 24.05 -21.29
CA ARG A 115 0.09 25.05 -20.88
C ARG A 115 -0.59 25.74 -22.08
N ASN A 116 0.05 25.74 -23.25
CA ASN A 116 -0.50 26.30 -24.48
C ASN A 116 -1.26 25.29 -25.36
N PHE A 117 -1.41 24.03 -24.93
CA PHE A 117 -2.18 22.99 -25.64
C PHE A 117 -3.71 23.16 -25.60
N LYS A 118 -4.21 24.33 -25.16
CA LYS A 118 -5.63 24.69 -25.14
C LYS A 118 -6.34 24.58 -26.50
N LYS A 119 -5.61 24.35 -27.59
CA LYS A 119 -6.13 24.25 -28.97
C LYS A 119 -6.25 22.81 -29.50
N ILE A 120 -5.86 21.79 -28.72
CA ILE A 120 -5.98 20.39 -29.16
C ILE A 120 -7.44 19.94 -29.00
N LYS A 121 -8.03 19.36 -30.05
CA LYS A 121 -9.42 18.86 -29.98
C LYS A 121 -9.51 17.75 -28.94
N PHE A 122 -10.63 17.71 -28.21
CA PHE A 122 -10.88 16.72 -27.16
C PHE A 122 -10.63 15.27 -27.61
N SER A 123 -11.01 14.91 -28.84
CA SER A 123 -10.78 13.56 -29.40
C SER A 123 -9.30 13.18 -29.46
N TYR A 124 -8.42 14.09 -29.86
CA TYR A 124 -6.98 13.84 -29.88
C TYR A 124 -6.40 13.71 -28.47
N SER A 125 -6.85 14.55 -27.54
CA SER A 125 -6.44 14.46 -26.13
C SER A 125 -6.91 13.16 -25.48
N LEU A 126 -8.14 12.71 -25.78
CA LEU A 126 -8.69 11.45 -25.27
C LEU A 126 -7.90 10.25 -25.81
N VAL A 127 -7.59 10.24 -27.12
CA VAL A 127 -6.83 9.15 -27.71
C VAL A 127 -5.39 9.13 -27.20
N SER A 128 -4.70 10.28 -27.17
CA SER A 128 -3.28 10.34 -26.83
C SER A 128 -2.98 10.23 -25.34
N LEU A 129 -3.83 10.78 -24.46
CA LEU A 129 -3.59 10.82 -23.01
C LEU A 129 -4.29 9.69 -22.25
N LEU A 130 -5.32 9.05 -22.84
CA LEU A 130 -6.07 7.98 -22.17
C LEU A 130 -5.97 6.66 -22.94
N ILE A 131 -6.48 6.61 -24.16
CA ILE A 131 -6.64 5.34 -24.89
C ILE A 131 -5.28 4.71 -25.21
N LEU A 132 -4.33 5.50 -25.73
CA LEU A 132 -3.01 5.00 -26.10
C LEU A 132 -2.23 4.49 -24.87
N PRO A 133 -2.10 5.23 -23.76
CA PRO A 133 -1.46 4.70 -22.54
C PRO A 133 -2.13 3.44 -22.01
N VAL A 134 -3.47 3.38 -21.99
CA VAL A 134 -4.22 2.20 -21.53
C VAL A 134 -3.95 1.00 -22.45
N LEU A 135 -3.94 1.18 -23.76
CA LEU A 135 -3.61 0.11 -24.69
C LEU A 135 -2.16 -0.36 -24.52
N VAL A 136 -1.21 0.57 -24.38
CA VAL A 136 0.20 0.23 -24.18
C VAL A 136 0.41 -0.54 -22.87
N THR A 137 -0.25 -0.15 -21.78
CA THR A 137 -0.15 -0.88 -20.50
C THR A 137 -0.78 -2.26 -20.59
N HIS A 138 -1.96 -2.42 -21.22
CA HIS A 138 -2.59 -3.72 -21.41
C HIS A 138 -1.78 -4.65 -22.32
N ILE A 139 -1.25 -4.13 -23.42
CA ILE A 139 -0.37 -4.90 -24.32
C ILE A 139 0.89 -5.30 -23.57
N SER A 140 1.49 -4.39 -22.80
CA SER A 140 2.68 -4.70 -21.99
C SER A 140 2.39 -5.79 -20.94
N ASP A 141 1.26 -5.71 -20.23
CA ASP A 141 0.84 -6.73 -19.26
C ASP A 141 0.61 -8.10 -19.92
N TYR A 142 -0.06 -8.12 -21.08
CA TYR A 142 -0.27 -9.34 -21.85
C TYR A 142 1.06 -9.96 -22.33
N LEU A 143 1.97 -9.14 -22.85
CA LEU A 143 3.29 -9.58 -23.29
C LEU A 143 4.12 -10.11 -22.12
N ILE A 144 4.11 -9.42 -20.99
CA ILE A 144 4.79 -9.85 -19.75
C ILE A 144 4.24 -11.20 -19.29
N LYS A 145 2.93 -11.38 -19.23
CA LYS A 145 2.32 -12.65 -18.78
C LYS A 145 2.58 -13.79 -19.75
N SER A 146 2.49 -13.54 -21.06
CA SER A 146 2.70 -14.57 -22.09
C SER A 146 4.16 -15.04 -22.20
N HIS A 147 5.12 -14.21 -21.82
CA HIS A 147 6.56 -14.53 -21.85
C HIS A 147 7.13 -14.85 -20.47
N GLU A 148 6.29 -15.06 -19.44
CA GLU A 148 6.71 -15.26 -18.05
C GLU A 148 7.66 -14.14 -17.55
N GLY A 149 7.42 -12.92 -18.02
CA GLY A 149 8.25 -11.74 -17.80
C GLY A 149 9.29 -11.53 -18.91
N TYR A 150 10.48 -11.09 -18.50
CA TYR A 150 11.62 -10.85 -19.41
C TYR A 150 12.84 -11.62 -18.91
N PRO A 151 12.90 -12.96 -19.09
CA PRO A 151 13.94 -13.81 -18.49
C PRO A 151 15.35 -13.43 -18.95
N GLN A 152 15.49 -12.85 -20.14
CA GLN A 152 16.75 -12.31 -20.64
C GLN A 152 17.35 -11.21 -19.75
N ARG A 153 16.51 -10.44 -19.04
CA ARG A 153 16.94 -9.34 -18.16
C ARG A 153 17.59 -9.86 -16.87
N PHE A 154 17.21 -11.06 -16.42
CA PHE A 154 17.63 -11.63 -15.15
C PHE A 154 17.93 -13.13 -15.30
N LYS A 155 18.81 -13.51 -16.22
CA LYS A 155 19.03 -14.92 -16.62
C LYS A 155 19.16 -15.90 -15.44
N GLU A 156 19.99 -15.57 -14.45
CA GLU A 156 20.17 -16.42 -13.26
C GLU A 156 18.94 -16.42 -12.35
N ALA A 157 18.41 -15.25 -11.99
CA ALA A 157 17.25 -15.16 -11.10
C ALA A 157 16.00 -15.80 -11.72
N SER A 158 15.79 -15.65 -13.03
CA SER A 158 14.68 -16.29 -13.75
C SER A 158 14.83 -17.81 -13.79
N ARG A 159 16.06 -18.34 -13.95
CA ARG A 159 16.30 -19.79 -13.87
C ARG A 159 16.01 -20.33 -12.47
N VAL A 160 16.49 -19.63 -11.43
CA VAL A 160 16.23 -20.01 -10.03
C VAL A 160 14.74 -19.93 -9.73
N TYR A 161 14.07 -18.86 -10.15
CA TYR A 161 12.64 -18.66 -9.93
C TYR A 161 11.78 -19.74 -10.62
N ALA A 162 12.11 -20.10 -11.87
CA ALA A 162 11.45 -21.18 -12.58
C ALA A 162 11.60 -22.53 -11.86
N GLU A 163 12.76 -22.81 -11.27
CA GLU A 163 12.98 -24.02 -10.48
C GLU A 163 12.19 -23.98 -9.16
N LEU A 164 12.23 -22.87 -8.43
CA LEU A 164 11.48 -22.69 -7.18
C LEU A 164 9.96 -22.82 -7.40
N ASN A 165 9.45 -22.30 -8.52
CA ASN A 165 8.02 -22.38 -8.84
C ASN A 165 7.52 -23.81 -9.04
N LYS A 166 8.37 -24.77 -9.41
CA LYS A 166 7.98 -26.19 -9.46
C LYS A 166 7.61 -26.76 -8.10
N TYR A 167 8.15 -26.18 -7.03
CA TYR A 167 7.87 -26.56 -5.64
C TYR A 167 6.77 -25.72 -5.00
N ALA A 168 6.19 -24.76 -5.73
CA ALA A 168 5.07 -23.98 -5.23
C ALA A 168 3.84 -24.88 -5.04
N SER A 169 3.15 -24.75 -3.90
CA SER A 169 1.92 -25.51 -3.66
C SER A 169 0.85 -25.15 -4.72
N PRO A 170 0.37 -26.11 -5.53
CA PRO A 170 -0.63 -25.84 -6.58
C PRO A 170 -1.96 -25.34 -6.01
N GLN A 171 -2.23 -25.69 -4.75
CA GLN A 171 -3.47 -25.36 -4.05
C GLN A 171 -3.42 -23.94 -3.48
N ARG A 172 -2.25 -23.30 -3.42
CA ARG A 172 -2.06 -21.97 -2.81
C ARG A 172 -3.06 -20.91 -3.30
N PRO A 173 -3.31 -20.72 -4.61
CA PRO A 173 -4.28 -19.72 -5.07
C PRO A 173 -5.72 -19.97 -4.60
N LEU A 174 -6.06 -21.24 -4.35
CA LEU A 174 -7.38 -21.64 -3.85
C LEU A 174 -7.49 -21.44 -2.33
N CYS A 175 -6.39 -21.64 -1.59
CA CYS A 175 -6.40 -21.85 -0.14
C CYS A 175 -5.81 -20.67 0.66
N LEU A 176 -5.00 -19.81 0.01
CA LEU A 176 -4.52 -18.54 0.55
C LEU A 176 -5.31 -17.42 -0.13
N GLN A 177 -6.29 -16.87 0.59
CA GLN A 177 -7.24 -15.93 0.00
C GLN A 177 -7.12 -14.53 0.58
N GLU A 178 -7.51 -13.53 -0.21
CA GLU A 178 -7.60 -12.15 0.26
C GLU A 178 -8.90 -11.87 1.04
N LYS A 179 -10.01 -12.61 0.79
CA LYS A 179 -11.34 -12.36 1.38
C LYS A 179 -12.25 -13.60 1.48
N ASN A 180 -13.12 -13.61 2.50
CA ASN A 180 -14.23 -14.55 2.83
C ASN A 180 -14.70 -15.48 1.69
N ILE A 181 -14.17 -16.70 1.64
CA ILE A 181 -14.79 -17.84 0.95
C ILE A 181 -14.81 -19.03 1.92
N ASP A 182 -15.74 -19.96 1.69
CA ASP A 182 -15.83 -21.20 2.45
C ASP A 182 -14.54 -22.01 2.37
N VAL A 183 -14.17 -22.60 3.52
CA VAL A 183 -12.97 -23.43 3.62
C VAL A 183 -13.11 -24.61 2.67
N ASN A 184 -12.26 -24.64 1.65
CA ASN A 184 -12.38 -25.62 0.58
C ASN A 184 -11.73 -26.95 0.97
N SER A 185 -12.48 -28.04 0.88
CA SER A 185 -12.00 -29.39 1.19
C SER A 185 -10.87 -29.88 0.28
N LYS A 186 -10.62 -29.21 -0.85
CA LYS A 186 -9.47 -29.46 -1.74
C LYS A 186 -8.15 -28.90 -1.21
N CYS A 187 -8.18 -28.09 -0.15
CA CYS A 187 -6.99 -27.54 0.50
C CYS A 187 -6.34 -28.54 1.46
N ARG A 188 -6.11 -29.77 1.00
CA ARG A 188 -5.54 -30.85 1.80
C ARG A 188 -4.08 -31.09 1.45
N LEU A 189 -3.26 -31.06 2.48
CA LEU A 189 -1.85 -31.39 2.49
C LEU A 189 -1.66 -32.74 3.24
N GLY A 190 -0.56 -33.42 2.98
CA GLY A 190 -0.17 -34.62 3.69
C GLY A 190 -0.82 -35.90 3.16
N ALA A 191 -1.03 -36.85 4.07
CA ALA A 191 -1.59 -38.15 3.73
C ALA A 191 -3.04 -38.06 3.22
N LYS A 192 -3.41 -38.98 2.32
CA LYS A 192 -4.76 -39.09 1.73
C LYS A 192 -5.50 -40.36 2.15
N ASN A 193 -4.98 -41.06 3.15
CA ASN A 193 -5.50 -42.35 3.60
C ASN A 193 -6.74 -42.15 4.48
N ALA A 194 -7.71 -43.06 4.41
CA ALA A 194 -8.92 -42.96 5.23
C ALA A 194 -8.67 -43.09 6.75
N ASN A 195 -7.56 -43.71 7.15
CA ASN A 195 -7.15 -43.90 8.54
C ASN A 195 -6.13 -42.86 9.03
N SER A 196 -5.82 -41.83 8.22
CA SER A 196 -4.86 -40.79 8.62
C SER A 196 -5.41 -39.97 9.77
N LYS A 197 -4.52 -39.50 10.65
CA LYS A 197 -4.84 -38.44 11.61
C LYS A 197 -5.31 -37.18 10.88
N THR A 198 -6.14 -36.36 11.51
CA THR A 198 -6.68 -35.14 10.90
C THR A 198 -6.07 -33.89 11.51
N GLY A 199 -5.58 -32.99 10.67
CA GLY A 199 -5.04 -31.70 11.05
C GLY A 199 -5.84 -30.55 10.45
N PHE A 200 -5.89 -29.42 11.14
CA PHE A 200 -6.37 -28.16 10.59
C PHE A 200 -5.34 -27.06 10.79
N MET A 201 -4.79 -26.54 9.70
CA MET A 201 -3.79 -25.49 9.69
C MET A 201 -4.41 -24.18 9.24
N ILE A 202 -4.35 -23.16 10.10
CA ILE A 202 -4.92 -21.83 9.86
C ILE A 202 -3.86 -20.74 9.96
N GLY A 203 -4.15 -19.56 9.41
CA GLY A 203 -3.33 -18.38 9.64
C GLY A 203 -3.30 -17.35 8.53
N ASP A 204 -2.16 -16.68 8.36
CA ASP A 204 -1.90 -15.67 7.33
C ASP A 204 -0.94 -16.19 6.23
N SER A 205 -0.33 -15.28 5.47
CA SER A 205 0.67 -15.65 4.45
C SER A 205 1.89 -16.38 5.02
N TYR A 206 2.20 -16.23 6.32
CA TYR A 206 3.27 -16.99 6.99
C TYR A 206 2.85 -18.43 7.28
N SER A 207 1.56 -18.71 7.52
CA SER A 207 1.05 -20.09 7.55
C SER A 207 1.35 -20.79 6.23
N ASN A 208 1.03 -20.13 5.10
CA ASN A 208 1.29 -20.66 3.77
C ASN A 208 2.78 -20.93 3.48
N HIS A 209 3.71 -20.18 4.09
CA HIS A 209 5.15 -20.42 3.93
C HIS A 209 5.54 -21.86 4.32
N TYR A 210 4.85 -22.44 5.30
CA TYR A 210 5.13 -23.78 5.80
C TYR A 210 4.33 -24.90 5.10
N TRP A 211 3.44 -24.61 4.16
CA TRP A 211 2.56 -25.62 3.57
C TRP A 211 3.31 -26.72 2.82
N GLY A 212 4.38 -26.40 2.08
CA GLY A 212 5.18 -27.43 1.41
C GLY A 212 5.87 -28.37 2.40
N PHE A 213 6.40 -27.83 3.50
CA PHE A 213 6.97 -28.62 4.58
C PHE A 213 5.91 -29.51 5.26
N MET A 214 4.73 -28.95 5.55
CA MET A 214 3.63 -29.68 6.18
C MET A 214 3.04 -30.77 5.28
N ASP A 215 3.10 -30.60 3.96
CA ASP A 215 2.70 -31.64 3.01
C ASP A 215 3.61 -32.86 3.09
N ILE A 216 4.94 -32.66 3.07
CA ILE A 216 5.92 -33.75 3.20
C ILE A 216 5.79 -34.41 4.58
N LEU A 217 5.78 -33.61 5.65
CA LEU A 217 5.65 -34.10 7.02
C LEU A 217 4.34 -34.90 7.20
N GLY A 218 3.23 -34.40 6.66
CA GLY A 218 1.94 -35.06 6.75
C GLY A 218 1.88 -36.40 6.01
N GLN A 219 2.60 -36.54 4.90
CA GLN A 219 2.73 -37.81 4.20
C GLN A 219 3.48 -38.85 5.04
N GLU A 220 4.60 -38.47 5.66
CA GLU A 220 5.40 -39.38 6.50
C GLU A 220 4.71 -39.73 7.83
N ALA A 221 4.00 -38.78 8.44
CA ALA A 221 3.33 -38.95 9.72
C ALA A 221 1.92 -39.56 9.61
N ASN A 222 1.47 -39.94 8.40
CA ASN A 222 0.09 -40.37 8.13
C ASN A 222 -0.97 -39.36 8.66
N LEU A 223 -0.78 -38.07 8.36
CA LEU A 223 -1.60 -36.94 8.80
C LEU A 223 -2.15 -36.18 7.58
N SER A 224 -3.48 -36.05 7.50
CA SER A 224 -4.18 -35.25 6.50
C SER A 224 -4.50 -33.87 7.06
N ILE A 225 -3.86 -32.83 6.53
CA ILE A 225 -3.97 -31.46 7.04
C ILE A 225 -4.84 -30.64 6.09
N LEU A 226 -5.98 -30.17 6.56
CA LEU A 226 -6.74 -29.12 5.88
C LEU A 226 -6.04 -27.77 6.14
N ALA A 227 -5.48 -27.13 5.12
CA ALA A 227 -4.69 -25.92 5.26
C ALA A 227 -5.38 -24.72 4.61
N HIS A 228 -5.69 -23.69 5.38
CA HIS A 228 -6.34 -22.49 4.89
C HIS A 228 -5.73 -21.25 5.52
N ALA A 229 -5.56 -20.18 4.76
CA ALA A 229 -5.00 -18.94 5.29
C ALA A 229 -5.64 -17.71 4.65
N THR A 230 -5.65 -16.62 5.40
CA THR A 230 -6.16 -15.33 4.95
C THR A 230 -5.04 -14.30 5.04
N ALA A 231 -4.62 -13.78 3.89
CA ALA A 231 -3.45 -12.91 3.82
C ALA A 231 -3.62 -11.67 4.73
N ALA A 232 -2.59 -11.37 5.50
CA ALA A 232 -2.55 -10.26 6.45
C ALA A 232 -3.60 -10.28 7.59
N CYS A 233 -4.37 -11.36 7.78
CA CYS A 233 -5.35 -11.47 8.86
C CYS A 233 -4.83 -12.28 10.07
N LEU A 234 -4.83 -11.66 11.25
CA LEU A 234 -4.57 -12.36 12.50
C LEU A 234 -5.74 -13.29 12.83
N SER A 235 -5.47 -14.59 12.85
CA SER A 235 -6.46 -15.66 13.06
C SER A 235 -6.49 -16.14 14.51
N LEU A 236 -6.63 -15.19 15.45
CA LEU A 236 -6.77 -15.48 16.88
C LEU A 236 -8.14 -15.00 17.41
N PRO A 237 -8.79 -15.79 18.28
CA PRO A 237 -10.11 -15.45 18.77
C PRO A 237 -10.00 -14.30 19.76
N GLY A 238 -10.96 -13.38 19.70
CA GLY A 238 -11.00 -12.24 20.62
C GLY A 238 -9.95 -11.15 20.37
N ILE A 239 -9.23 -11.19 19.25
CA ILE A 239 -8.37 -10.10 18.78
C ILE A 239 -8.86 -9.66 17.40
N SER A 240 -9.25 -8.40 17.29
CA SER A 240 -9.72 -7.82 16.03
C SER A 240 -8.78 -6.72 15.57
N GLN A 241 -8.25 -6.85 14.36
CA GLN A 241 -7.53 -5.77 13.71
C GLN A 241 -8.51 -4.65 13.32
N TYR A 242 -8.08 -3.39 13.34
CA TYR A 242 -8.88 -2.29 12.83
C TYR A 242 -8.00 -1.20 12.20
N ASP A 243 -8.46 -0.62 11.09
CA ASP A 243 -7.90 0.62 10.54
C ASP A 243 -8.98 1.31 9.70
N TRP A 244 -8.62 2.35 8.93
CA TRP A 244 -9.51 3.08 8.03
C TRP A 244 -10.26 2.18 7.02
N ASN A 245 -9.75 0.97 6.72
CA ASN A 245 -10.41 0.00 5.84
C ASN A 245 -11.19 -1.08 6.62
N VAL A 246 -12.28 -0.66 7.27
CA VAL A 246 -13.17 -1.49 8.10
C VAL A 246 -13.65 -2.78 7.40
N LYS A 247 -13.84 -2.76 6.08
CA LYS A 247 -14.35 -3.92 5.34
C LYS A 247 -13.37 -5.10 5.34
N VAL A 248 -12.08 -4.83 5.23
CA VAL A 248 -11.04 -5.88 5.18
C VAL A 248 -10.95 -6.59 6.52
N TYR A 249 -10.87 -5.83 7.60
CA TYR A 249 -10.70 -6.41 8.93
C TYR A 249 -11.97 -7.06 9.49
N LYS A 250 -13.15 -6.60 9.06
CA LYS A 250 -14.39 -7.34 9.30
C LYS A 250 -14.35 -8.74 8.68
N ALA A 251 -13.87 -8.86 7.43
CA ALA A 251 -13.70 -10.16 6.78
C ALA A 251 -12.65 -11.02 7.50
N CYS A 252 -11.54 -10.44 7.97
CA CYS A 252 -10.57 -11.17 8.81
C CYS A 252 -11.24 -11.73 10.07
N HIS A 253 -12.03 -10.92 10.78
CA HIS A 253 -12.72 -11.33 12.00
C HIS A 253 -13.74 -12.46 11.72
N GLU A 254 -14.59 -12.30 10.72
CA GLU A 254 -15.58 -13.31 10.32
C GLU A 254 -14.92 -14.64 9.92
N GLN A 255 -13.79 -14.57 9.21
CA GLN A 255 -13.05 -15.76 8.81
C GLN A 255 -12.37 -16.44 10.00
N THR A 256 -11.83 -15.67 10.96
CA THR A 256 -11.31 -16.22 12.22
C THR A 256 -12.40 -16.95 12.99
N GLU A 257 -13.57 -16.34 13.18
CA GLU A 257 -14.71 -16.99 13.82
C GLU A 257 -15.12 -18.28 13.09
N ARG A 258 -15.09 -18.28 11.75
CA ARG A 258 -15.36 -19.48 10.94
C ARG A 258 -14.35 -20.60 11.23
N TYR A 259 -13.05 -20.30 11.29
CA TYR A 259 -12.03 -21.29 11.64
C TYR A 259 -12.29 -21.90 13.02
N TYR A 260 -12.57 -21.07 14.02
CA TYR A 260 -12.81 -21.55 15.38
C TYR A 260 -14.13 -22.31 15.52
N ASN A 261 -15.16 -21.95 14.75
CA ASN A 261 -16.39 -22.73 14.67
C ASN A 261 -16.15 -24.09 14.02
N MET A 262 -15.32 -24.17 12.98
CA MET A 262 -14.92 -25.46 12.40
C MET A 262 -14.11 -26.31 13.38
N ILE A 263 -13.21 -25.71 14.16
CA ILE A 263 -12.44 -26.40 15.20
C ILE A 263 -13.37 -26.97 16.28
N LYS A 264 -14.43 -26.25 16.65
CA LYS A 264 -15.42 -26.71 17.65
C LYS A 264 -16.36 -27.78 17.08
N ALA A 265 -16.76 -27.65 15.81
CA ALA A 265 -17.75 -28.51 15.18
C ALA A 265 -17.17 -29.84 14.66
N ASN A 266 -15.87 -29.88 14.34
CA ASN A 266 -15.21 -31.06 13.80
C ASN A 266 -14.15 -31.57 14.79
N HIS A 267 -13.90 -32.89 14.77
CA HIS A 267 -12.83 -33.48 15.55
C HIS A 267 -11.52 -33.50 14.74
N TYR A 268 -10.59 -32.61 15.10
CA TYR A 268 -9.23 -32.60 14.58
C TYR A 268 -8.27 -33.16 15.63
N ASP A 269 -7.38 -34.07 15.25
CA ASP A 269 -6.30 -34.53 16.14
C ASP A 269 -5.30 -33.39 16.43
N TYR A 270 -5.09 -32.48 15.46
CA TYR A 270 -4.16 -31.36 15.58
C TYR A 270 -4.73 -30.06 14.99
N VAL A 271 -4.52 -28.94 15.68
CA VAL A 271 -4.76 -27.59 15.14
C VAL A 271 -3.44 -26.84 15.11
N ILE A 272 -3.06 -26.35 13.94
CA ILE A 272 -1.78 -25.67 13.69
C ILE A 272 -2.09 -24.22 13.32
N ILE A 273 -1.42 -23.27 13.97
CA ILE A 273 -1.62 -21.85 13.73
C ILE A 273 -0.28 -21.23 13.31
N GLY A 274 -0.21 -20.71 12.08
CA GLY A 274 0.95 -19.98 11.56
C GLY A 274 0.62 -18.51 11.38
N GLN A 275 1.38 -17.60 11.99
CA GLN A 275 1.13 -16.16 11.88
C GLN A 275 2.44 -15.38 11.78
N ASN A 276 2.35 -14.18 11.23
CA ASN A 276 3.35 -13.14 11.46
C ASN A 276 3.22 -12.53 12.87
N TRP A 277 3.57 -13.31 13.90
CA TRP A 277 3.37 -12.94 15.32
C TRP A 277 3.88 -11.53 15.65
N ASN A 278 5.13 -11.22 15.30
CA ASN A 278 5.74 -9.92 15.59
C ASN A 278 5.23 -8.80 14.68
N GLY A 279 4.87 -9.12 13.43
CA GLY A 279 4.36 -8.14 12.48
C GLY A 279 3.04 -7.51 12.90
N TYR A 280 2.28 -8.16 13.77
CA TYR A 280 1.00 -7.64 14.27
C TYR A 280 1.13 -6.74 15.51
N LEU A 281 2.28 -6.68 16.18
CA LEU A 281 2.48 -5.85 17.38
C LEU A 281 2.39 -4.34 17.09
N GLY A 282 2.72 -3.92 15.86
CA GLY A 282 2.60 -2.53 15.40
C GLY A 282 1.22 -2.16 14.85
N ASN A 283 0.30 -3.12 14.76
CA ASN A 283 -1.03 -2.88 14.21
C ASN A 283 -1.97 -2.33 15.28
N LYS A 284 -2.99 -1.62 14.82
CA LYS A 284 -4.15 -1.24 15.64
C LYS A 284 -5.00 -2.48 15.90
N LEU A 285 -5.01 -2.95 17.15
CA LEU A 285 -5.73 -4.15 17.60
C LEU A 285 -6.75 -3.79 18.69
N ILE A 286 -7.88 -4.51 18.69
CA ILE A 286 -8.89 -4.48 19.75
C ILE A 286 -8.89 -5.84 20.42
N LEU A 287 -8.78 -5.86 21.74
CA LEU A 287 -8.86 -7.07 22.55
C LEU A 287 -10.28 -7.20 23.13
N LYS A 288 -10.83 -8.42 23.12
CA LYS A 288 -12.19 -8.74 23.60
C LYS A 288 -12.45 -8.38 25.07
N ASN A 289 -11.41 -8.13 25.88
CA ASN A 289 -11.56 -7.70 27.27
C ASN A 289 -11.93 -6.21 27.44
N ASP A 290 -11.95 -5.41 26.36
CA ASP A 290 -12.52 -4.06 26.41
C ASP A 290 -14.05 -4.11 26.35
N ASN A 291 -14.69 -4.52 27.46
CA ASN A 291 -16.09 -4.31 27.91
C ASN A 291 -17.18 -3.91 26.87
N SER A 292 -17.13 -4.49 25.68
CA SER A 292 -18.11 -4.29 24.64
C SER A 292 -18.20 -5.57 23.84
N ASP A 293 -19.35 -6.23 23.94
CA ASP A 293 -19.75 -7.25 23.00
C ASP A 293 -19.48 -6.72 21.59
N MET A 294 -18.60 -7.39 20.84
CA MET A 294 -18.29 -7.05 19.44
C MET A 294 -19.44 -7.47 18.52
N GLY A 295 -20.63 -6.95 18.80
CA GLY A 295 -21.73 -6.94 17.85
C GLY A 295 -21.46 -5.95 16.70
N PRO A 296 -22.31 -5.94 15.67
CA PRO A 296 -22.20 -5.00 14.54
C PRO A 296 -22.14 -3.52 14.94
N HIS A 297 -22.49 -3.17 16.18
CA HIS A 297 -22.45 -1.83 16.74
C HIS A 297 -21.03 -1.27 17.00
N VAL A 298 -20.01 -2.10 17.27
CA VAL A 298 -18.63 -1.62 17.48
C VAL A 298 -18.05 -1.00 16.20
N TRP A 299 -18.37 -1.59 15.05
CA TRP A 299 -17.97 -1.07 13.75
C TRP A 299 -18.64 0.26 13.40
N ASN A 300 -19.80 0.56 14.00
CA ASN A 300 -20.45 1.87 13.85
C ASN A 300 -19.75 2.94 14.70
N LYS A 301 -19.31 2.62 15.92
CA LYS A 301 -18.50 3.53 16.76
C LYS A 301 -17.14 3.89 16.15
N ILE A 302 -16.53 2.98 15.38
CA ILE A 302 -15.25 3.24 14.70
C ILE A 302 -15.44 4.17 13.48
N LYS A 303 -16.62 4.21 12.86
CA LYS A 303 -16.91 5.17 11.77
C LYS A 303 -17.12 6.61 12.22
N GLU A 304 -17.34 6.81 13.52
CA GLU A 304 -17.64 8.12 14.11
C GLU A 304 -16.41 8.83 14.70
N LYS A 305 -15.22 8.20 14.64
CA LYS A 305 -13.92 8.79 15.04
C LYS A 305 -13.00 8.93 13.83
#